data_AF-A0A2K1EI09-F1
#
_entry.id   AF-A0A2K1EI09-F1
#
_cell.length_a   1.000
_cell.length_b   1.000
_cell.length_c   1.000
_cell.angle_alpha   90.00
_cell.angle_beta   90.00
_cell.angle_gamma   90.00
#
_symmetry.space_group_name_H-M   'P 1'
#
loop_
_entity.id
_entity.type
_entity.pdbx_description
1 polymer ?
#
loop_
_entity_poly.entity_id
_entity_poly.type
_entity_poly.pdbx_seq_one_letter_code
_entity_poly.pdbx_strand_id
1 'polypeptide(L)' 'MNHTYKVLKSDIELFAAALSQVRVYVVQPLGEGLIDIVDYGGPVEKYTPESIKINGSYFFRKQFEFRVDVKKDSAGM' A
#
# COMPACT_ATOMS: atom_id res chain seq x y z
N MET A 1 -15.08 6.14 9.69
CA MET A 1 -13.94 7.05 9.41
C MET A 1 -13.60 6.91 7.93
N ASN A 2 -13.84 7.96 7.12
CA ASN A 2 -13.48 7.96 5.69
C ASN A 2 -11.98 8.22 5.55
N HIS A 3 -11.16 7.18 5.68
CA HIS A 3 -9.77 7.29 5.27
C HIS A 3 -9.71 7.42 3.75
N THR A 4 -8.89 8.35 3.27
CA THR A 4 -8.60 8.54 1.83
C THR A 4 -7.77 7.41 1.25
N TYR A 5 -7.39 6.43 2.07
CA TYR A 5 -6.53 5.32 1.71
C TYR A 5 -6.99 4.01 2.37
N LYS A 6 -6.58 2.90 1.76
CA LYS A 6 -6.74 1.54 2.29
C LYS A 6 -5.35 0.95 2.55
N VAL A 7 -5.17 0.34 3.72
CA VAL A 7 -3.95 -0.43 4.04
C VAL A 7 -4.11 -1.85 3.50
N LEU A 8 -3.13 -2.33 2.75
CA LEU A 8 -3.07 -3.70 2.24
C LEU A 8 -2.36 -4.58 3.25
N LYS A 9 -3.06 -5.53 3.86
CA LYS A 9 -2.50 -6.42 4.90
C LYS A 9 -2.42 -7.86 4.45
N SER A 10 -3.39 -8.30 3.66
CA SER A 10 -3.55 -9.68 3.24
C SER A 10 -2.97 -9.95 1.86
N ASP A 11 -2.62 -11.20 1.60
CA ASP A 11 -2.07 -11.64 0.31
C ASP A 11 -3.07 -11.43 -0.82
N ILE A 12 -4.38 -11.57 -0.56
CA ILE A 12 -5.41 -11.31 -1.57
C ILE A 12 -5.52 -9.83 -1.94
N GLU A 13 -5.30 -8.92 -0.97
CA GLU A 13 -5.28 -7.49 -1.24
C GLU A 13 -4.03 -7.08 -2.03
N LEU A 14 -2.88 -7.68 -1.72
CA LEU A 14 -1.64 -7.48 -2.47
C LEU A 14 -1.75 -8.04 -3.89
N PHE A 15 -2.37 -9.21 -4.03
CA PHE A 15 -2.67 -9.82 -5.32
C PHE A 15 -3.61 -8.94 -6.15
N ALA A 16 -4.70 -8.45 -5.57
CA ALA A 16 -5.63 -7.55 -6.25
C ALA A 16 -4.95 -6.23 -6.67
N ALA A 17 -4.09 -5.67 -5.81
CA ALA A 17 -3.33 -4.45 -6.12
C ALA A 17 -2.33 -4.67 -7.26
N ALA A 18 -1.61 -5.82 -7.25
CA ALA A 18 -0.73 -6.23 -8.34
C ALA A 18 -1.53 -6.41 -9.64
N LEU A 19 -2.65 -7.13 -9.60
CA LEU A 19 -3.47 -7.38 -10.79
C LEU A 19 -4.04 -6.08 -11.38
N SER A 20 -4.46 -5.16 -10.52
CA SER A 20 -5.04 -3.86 -10.94
C SER A 20 -3.98 -2.84 -11.33
N GLN A 21 -2.69 -3.15 -11.16
CA GLN A 21 -1.55 -2.25 -11.42
C GLN A 21 -1.70 -0.89 -10.73
N VAL A 22 -2.35 -0.86 -9.56
CA VAL A 22 -2.55 0.38 -8.79
C VAL A 22 -1.25 0.77 -8.09
N ARG A 23 -1.09 2.08 -7.86
CA ARG A 23 0.04 2.61 -7.11
C ARG A 23 -0.09 2.25 -5.64
N VAL A 24 0.86 1.48 -5.13
CA VAL A 24 1.04 1.22 -3.70
C VAL A 24 2.19 2.05 -3.19
N TYR A 25 1.93 2.93 -2.22
CA TYR A 25 2.96 3.69 -1.53
C TYR A 25 3.27 3.08 -0.16
N VAL A 26 4.49 3.32 0.32
CA VAL A 26 5.05 2.73 1.52
C VAL A 26 5.20 3.81 2.58
N VAL A 27 4.65 3.56 3.77
CA VAL A 27 4.78 4.46 4.91
C VAL A 27 5.35 3.73 6.12
N GLN A 28 6.07 4.48 6.95
CA GLN A 28 6.54 4.01 8.25
C GLN A 28 5.68 4.67 9.35
N PRO A 29 5.00 3.89 10.21
CA PRO A 29 4.31 4.44 11.36
C PRO A 29 5.35 4.89 12.40
N LEU A 30 5.31 6.17 12.79
CA LEU A 30 6.23 6.76 13.78
C LEU A 30 5.66 6.74 15.21
N GLY A 31 4.41 6.30 15.38
CA GLY A 31 3.67 6.35 16.65
C GLY A 31 2.71 7.55 16.70
N GLU A 32 1.76 7.51 17.62
CA GLU A 32 0.79 8.61 17.87
C GLU A 32 0.01 9.09 16.62
N GLY A 33 -0.18 8.21 15.63
CA GLY A 33 -0.86 8.53 14.38
C GLY A 33 0.00 9.29 13.36
N LEU A 34 1.27 9.56 13.68
CA LEU A 34 2.25 10.11 12.74
C LEU A 34 2.78 9.02 11.81
N ILE A 35 3.00 9.41 10.56
CA ILE A 35 3.59 8.56 9.52
C ILE A 35 4.69 9.33 8.80
N ASP A 36 5.67 8.61 8.29
CA ASP A 36 6.61 9.10 7.29
C ASP A 36 6.38 8.37 5.95
N ILE A 37 6.45 9.09 4.84
CA ILE A 37 6.36 8.50 3.50
C ILE A 37 7.77 8.06 3.11
N VAL A 38 7.98 6.74 3.13
CA VAL A 38 9.27 6.13 2.82
C VAL A 38 9.48 6.06 1.31
N ASP A 39 8.43 5.70 0.59
CA ASP A 39 8.44 5.63 -0.86
C ASP A 39 7.03 5.89 -1.40
N TYR A 40 6.92 6.75 -2.42
CA TYR A 40 5.63 6.94 -3.09
C TYR A 40 5.26 5.74 -4.00
N GLY A 41 6.20 4.82 -4.22
CA GLY A 41 6.00 3.50 -4.76
C GLY A 41 5.37 3.45 -6.15
N GLY A 42 4.73 2.32 -6.44
CA GLY A 42 4.29 1.89 -7.76
C GLY A 42 3.50 0.57 -7.68
N PRO A 43 3.32 -0.13 -8.81
CA PRO A 43 2.68 -1.45 -8.81
C PRO A 43 3.48 -2.47 -7.97
N VAL A 44 2.76 -3.40 -7.34
CA VAL A 44 3.40 -4.54 -6.66
C VAL A 44 3.97 -5.49 -7.71
N GLU A 45 5.27 -5.74 -7.65
CA GLU A 45 5.97 -6.66 -8.56
C GLU A 45 6.00 -8.09 -8.00
N LYS A 46 6.12 -8.23 -6.67
CA LYS A 46 6.19 -9.50 -5.96
C LYS A 46 5.76 -9.32 -4.51
N TYR A 47 5.16 -10.33 -3.90
CA TYR A 47 4.94 -10.36 -2.46
C TYR A 47 5.21 -11.76 -1.89
N THR A 48 5.70 -11.79 -0.65
CA THR A 48 5.84 -12.97 0.20
C THR A 48 5.19 -12.67 1.56
N PRO A 49 5.06 -13.65 2.47
CA PRO A 49 4.58 -13.37 3.83
C PRO A 49 5.46 -12.37 4.59
N GLU A 50 6.73 -12.20 4.20
CA GLU A 50 7.71 -11.32 4.88
C GLU A 50 7.91 -9.98 4.19
N SER A 51 7.87 -9.94 2.85
CA SER A 51 8.30 -8.76 2.08
C SER A 51 7.46 -8.50 0.84
N ILE A 52 7.48 -7.24 0.38
CA ILE A 52 6.84 -6.81 -0.85
C ILE A 52 7.87 -6.08 -1.70
N LYS A 53 7.90 -6.38 -2.99
CA LYS A 53 8.73 -5.71 -3.98
C LYS A 53 7.92 -4.67 -4.74
N ILE A 54 8.37 -3.43 -4.72
CA ILE A 54 7.76 -2.29 -5.40
C ILE A 54 8.87 -1.48 -6.03
N ASN A 55 8.78 -1.22 -7.34
CA ASN A 55 9.74 -0.43 -8.11
C ASN A 55 11.20 -0.87 -7.91
N GLY A 56 11.46 -2.17 -7.96
CA GLY A 56 12.79 -2.74 -7.73
C GLY A 56 13.22 -2.91 -6.26
N SER A 57 12.61 -2.19 -5.32
CA SER A 57 12.94 -2.19 -3.88
C SER A 57 12.13 -3.19 -3.07
N TYR A 58 12.71 -3.75 -2.02
CA TYR A 58 12.04 -4.68 -1.10
C TYR A 58 11.74 -4.03 0.24
N PHE A 59 10.51 -4.22 0.73
CA PHE A 59 10.02 -3.67 1.99
C PHE A 59 9.44 -4.75 2.89
N PHE A 60 9.76 -4.73 4.18
CA PHE A 60 9.26 -5.72 5.14
C PHE A 60 7.82 -5.42 5.59
N ARG A 61 6.96 -6.43 5.53
CA ARG A 61 5.54 -6.35 5.91
C ARG A 61 5.30 -6.04 7.38
N LYS A 62 6.28 -6.34 8.24
CA LYS A 62 6.20 -6.07 9.69
C LYS A 62 6.67 -4.67 10.08
N GLN A 63 7.37 -3.96 9.20
CA GLN A 63 7.98 -2.67 9.50
C GLN A 63 7.27 -1.50 8.82
N PHE A 64 6.69 -1.75 7.66
CA PHE A 64 6.03 -0.72 6.85
C PHE A 64 4.56 -1.05 6.64
N GLU A 65 3.78 0.00 6.39
CA GLU A 65 2.44 -0.14 5.86
C GLU A 65 2.41 0.17 4.37
N PHE A 66 1.55 -0.57 3.67
CA PHE A 66 1.37 -0.49 2.23
C PHE A 66 -0.01 0.07 1.99
N ARG A 67 -0.10 1.20 1.29
CA ARG A 67 -1.34 1.95 1.16
C ARG A 67 -1.67 2.21 -0.29
N VAL A 68 -2.96 2.18 -0.60
CA VAL A 68 -3.53 2.62 -1.87
C VAL A 68 -4.55 3.70 -1.61
N ASP A 69 -4.63 4.69 -2.49
CA ASP A 69 -5.67 5.72 -2.36
C ASP A 69 -7.04 5.13 -2.71
N VAL A 70 -8.01 5.37 -1.84
CA VAL A 70 -9.41 5.06 -2.11
C VAL A 70 -9.94 6.25 -2.90
N LYS A 71 -9.99 6.12 -4.23
CA LYS A 71 -10.73 7.08 -5.04
C LYS A 71 -12.17 7.04 -4.54
N LYS A 72 -12.68 8.17 -4.06
CA LYS A 72 -14.12 8.37 -3.91
C LYS A 72 -14.65 8.26 -5.33
N ASP A 73 -15.47 7.25 -5.60
CA ASP A 73 -16.04 7.08 -6.93
C ASP A 73 -16.58 8.43 -7.38
N SER A 74 -16.01 8.96 -8.47
CA SER A 74 -16.60 10.10 -9.18
C SER A 74 -17.83 9.64 -9.98
N ALA A 75 -18.55 8.63 -9.48
CA ALA A 75 -19.92 8.38 -9.85
C ALA A 75 -20.77 9.33 -9.01
N GLY A 76 -20.84 10.58 -9.47
CA GLY A 76 -22.00 11.39 -9.19
C GLY A 76 -23.22 10.63 -9.67
N MET A 77 -23.95 10.03 -8.73
CA MET A 77 -25.37 9.71 -8.86
C MET A 77 -26.08 10.48 -7.76
#